data_AF-A0A8H7WRJ1-F1
#
_entry.id   AF-A0A8H7WRJ1-F1
#
_cell.length_a   1.000
_cell.length_b   1.000
_cell.length_c   1.000
_cell.angle_alpha   90.00
_cell.angle_beta   90.00
_cell.angle_gamma   90.00
#
_symmetry.space_group_name_H-M   'P 1'
#
loop_
_entity.id
_entity.type
_entity.pdbx_description
1 polymer ?
#
loop_
_entity_poly.entity_id
_entity_poly.type
_entity_poly.pdbx_seq_one_letter_code
_entity_poly.pdbx_strand_id
1 'polypeptide(L)'
;NYLIKNGQSKKAKEIIWPIISNDLSYVGQYWNSTGFDLWEEVQGSSFFTVQNQHRALAEGAQLAKSLRVTCTGCDQAPEVLCFLQSFWNGKYIVSNINVNNGRTGLDGNSILGPIAVFDIDAYCDSPTFQPCNSKSLANFKALIDTFRAAYTINAGIPKNKGVAVGRYTEDTYQGGHPWYLITTAAAEFLYDAVAQWKARHVLYVDSTSLAFFQDLYPSVTIRQYNSGNANSPFAQIMDAVTAYADSFVAIAQKYTPADGALAEQFNRNTGVPLSAADLTWSYAAFVSMAERKAGQYPPSWNTRRITPSPATCAGTSTPGVYIPATAAGAPNVTTSCQINIVFNVNATTYFGENVYVVGSSPDLGSWDLGNAIPLGAGGYSDQRPLWSVSTYLSAGMTVWYTYVREQNCGQSPVYESVNRTLVVPACGSAMVTREDAWVGPVGTSGGC
;
A
#
# COMPACT_ATOMS: atom_id res chain seq x y z
N ASN A 1 6.66 -10.98 -19.05
CA ASN A 1 7.75 -11.84 -19.60
C ASN A 1 8.50 -11.27 -20.82
N TYR A 2 8.92 -9.99 -20.82
CA TYR A 2 9.59 -9.39 -22.00
C TYR A 2 10.95 -10.05 -22.35
N LEU A 3 11.86 -10.19 -21.39
CA LEU A 3 13.19 -10.79 -21.62
C LEU A 3 13.09 -12.23 -22.16
N ILE A 4 12.20 -13.03 -21.59
CA ILE A 4 11.96 -14.42 -22.04
C ILE A 4 11.47 -14.44 -23.50
N LYS A 5 10.51 -13.57 -23.84
CA LYS A 5 9.97 -13.44 -25.21
C LYS A 5 11.03 -12.98 -26.24
N ASN A 6 12.09 -12.31 -25.79
CA ASN A 6 13.19 -11.83 -26.62
C ASN A 6 14.45 -12.70 -26.52
N GLY A 7 14.32 -13.98 -26.15
CA GLY A 7 15.44 -14.92 -26.11
C GLY A 7 16.44 -14.71 -24.96
N GLN A 8 16.18 -13.79 -24.04
CA GLN A 8 17.04 -13.45 -22.90
C GLN A 8 16.60 -14.17 -21.60
N SER A 9 16.14 -15.42 -21.72
CA SER A 9 15.66 -16.22 -20.58
C SER A 9 16.72 -16.41 -19.49
N LYS A 10 17.99 -16.58 -19.88
CA LYS A 10 19.12 -16.69 -18.95
C LYS A 10 19.25 -15.45 -18.06
N LYS A 11 19.16 -14.25 -18.65
CA LYS A 11 19.19 -12.98 -17.89
C LYS A 11 18.01 -12.88 -16.92
N ALA A 12 16.81 -13.24 -17.37
CA ALA A 12 15.62 -13.23 -16.51
C ALA A 12 15.77 -14.20 -15.32
N LYS A 13 16.33 -15.39 -15.54
CA LYS A 13 16.51 -16.41 -14.51
C LYS A 13 17.66 -16.12 -13.54
N GLU A 14 18.82 -15.74 -14.05
CA GLU A 14 20.05 -15.68 -13.25
C GLU A 14 20.27 -14.32 -12.61
N ILE A 15 19.80 -13.23 -13.24
CA ILE A 15 20.02 -11.87 -12.77
C ILE A 15 18.76 -11.31 -12.10
N ILE A 16 17.62 -11.39 -12.79
CA ILE A 16 16.40 -10.71 -12.34
C ILE A 16 15.64 -11.51 -11.28
N TRP A 17 15.50 -12.83 -11.46
CA TRP A 17 14.71 -13.67 -10.56
C TRP A 17 15.15 -13.62 -9.08
N PRO A 18 16.46 -13.61 -8.72
CA PRO A 18 16.85 -13.52 -7.32
C PRO A 18 16.34 -12.26 -6.60
N ILE A 19 16.19 -11.14 -7.31
CA ILE A 19 15.58 -9.92 -6.77
C ILE A 19 14.10 -10.20 -6.47
N ILE A 20 13.36 -10.62 -7.49
CA ILE A 20 11.92 -10.90 -7.42
C ILE A 20 11.62 -11.96 -6.34
N SER A 21 12.44 -13.00 -6.24
CA SER A 21 12.25 -14.10 -5.28
C SER A 21 12.28 -13.62 -3.83
N ASN A 22 13.10 -12.63 -3.50
CA ASN A 22 13.15 -12.05 -2.16
C ASN A 22 11.87 -11.24 -1.87
N ASP A 23 11.44 -10.42 -2.83
CA ASP A 23 10.24 -9.59 -2.66
C ASP A 23 8.97 -10.45 -2.55
N LEU A 24 8.84 -11.50 -3.36
CA LEU A 24 7.72 -12.44 -3.27
C LEU A 24 7.76 -13.26 -1.97
N SER A 25 8.96 -13.60 -1.48
CA SER A 25 9.14 -14.24 -0.18
C SER A 25 8.69 -13.32 0.96
N TYR A 26 9.00 -12.03 0.88
CA TYR A 26 8.53 -11.02 1.84
C TYR A 26 7.00 -10.98 1.87
N VAL A 27 6.37 -10.89 0.69
CA VAL A 27 4.91 -10.87 0.61
C VAL A 27 4.32 -12.16 1.18
N GLY A 28 4.81 -13.33 0.79
CA GLY A 28 4.33 -14.61 1.30
C GLY A 28 4.47 -14.76 2.82
N GLN A 29 5.50 -14.17 3.41
CA GLN A 29 5.76 -14.24 4.85
C GLN A 29 4.95 -13.21 5.65
N TYR A 30 4.75 -12.00 5.13
CA TYR A 30 4.29 -10.87 5.93
C TYR A 30 2.95 -10.25 5.50
N TRP A 31 2.30 -10.72 4.42
CA TRP A 31 1.03 -10.13 3.95
C TRP A 31 -0.09 -10.07 5.00
N ASN A 32 -0.10 -11.03 5.94
CA ASN A 32 -1.09 -11.12 7.02
C ASN A 32 -0.66 -10.37 8.31
N SER A 33 0.37 -9.52 8.22
CA SER A 33 0.77 -8.60 9.29
C SER A 33 0.29 -7.18 8.96
N THR A 34 -0.01 -6.38 9.99
CA THR A 34 -0.31 -4.95 9.80
C THR A 34 0.95 -4.18 9.37
N GLY A 35 0.76 -3.12 8.60
CA GLY A 35 1.80 -2.18 8.20
C GLY A 35 1.22 -0.81 7.91
N PHE A 36 2.05 0.14 7.52
CA PHE A 36 1.58 1.45 7.06
C PHE A 36 0.92 1.36 5.69
N ASP A 37 -0.05 2.24 5.45
CA ASP A 37 -0.63 2.44 4.14
C ASP A 37 0.28 3.25 3.21
N LEU A 38 -0.12 3.41 1.94
CA LEU A 38 0.65 4.13 0.92
C LEU A 38 0.83 5.63 1.22
N TRP A 39 0.10 6.16 2.20
CA TRP A 39 0.21 7.53 2.68
C TRP A 39 1.16 7.67 3.86
N GLU A 40 1.72 6.56 4.34
CA GLU A 40 2.66 6.51 5.45
C GLU A 40 2.06 7.00 6.78
N GLU A 41 0.75 6.80 6.98
CA GLU A 41 0.01 7.38 8.11
C GLU A 41 -0.71 6.34 8.96
N VAL A 42 -1.39 5.39 8.31
CA VAL A 42 -2.30 4.46 9.00
C VAL A 42 -1.64 3.10 9.13
N GLN A 43 -1.24 2.74 10.35
CA GLN A 43 -0.81 1.39 10.66
C GLN A 43 -2.02 0.46 10.80
N GLY A 44 -2.25 -0.37 9.80
CA GLY A 44 -3.39 -1.29 9.71
C GLY A 44 -3.23 -2.26 8.55
N SER A 45 -4.32 -2.57 7.86
CA SER A 45 -4.28 -3.33 6.59
C SER A 45 -4.85 -2.46 5.47
N SER A 46 -4.02 -2.12 4.48
CA SER A 46 -4.35 -1.21 3.38
C SER A 46 -4.80 -1.95 2.11
N PHE A 47 -5.85 -1.46 1.47
CA PHE A 47 -6.44 -2.04 0.25
C PHE A 47 -5.43 -2.04 -0.91
N PHE A 48 -4.81 -0.89 -1.19
CA PHE A 48 -3.75 -0.76 -2.19
C PHE A 48 -2.64 -1.80 -1.97
N THR A 49 -2.18 -1.94 -0.73
CA THR A 49 -1.09 -2.86 -0.37
C THR A 49 -1.50 -4.30 -0.65
N VAL A 50 -2.66 -4.73 -0.13
CA VAL A 50 -3.14 -6.12 -0.27
C VAL A 50 -3.42 -6.46 -1.74
N GLN A 51 -4.04 -5.54 -2.50
CA GLN A 51 -4.38 -5.77 -3.90
C GLN A 51 -3.11 -5.92 -4.77
N ASN A 52 -2.10 -5.07 -4.56
CA ASN A 52 -0.83 -5.16 -5.28
C ASN A 52 0.00 -6.37 -4.87
N GLN A 53 0.01 -6.74 -3.58
CA GLN A 53 0.64 -7.96 -3.08
C GLN A 53 0.03 -9.22 -3.70
N HIS A 54 -1.31 -9.28 -3.80
CA HIS A 54 -1.99 -10.37 -4.51
C HIS A 54 -1.51 -10.48 -5.96
N ARG A 55 -1.47 -9.35 -6.71
CA ARG A 55 -0.96 -9.34 -8.08
C ARG A 55 0.48 -9.86 -8.14
N ALA A 56 1.35 -9.41 -7.25
CA ALA A 56 2.75 -9.82 -7.22
C ALA A 56 2.89 -11.34 -7.07
N LEU A 57 2.18 -11.96 -6.12
CA LEU A 57 2.20 -13.42 -5.93
C LEU A 57 1.62 -14.16 -7.15
N ALA A 58 0.49 -13.70 -7.69
CA ALA A 58 -0.18 -14.37 -8.80
C ALA A 58 0.60 -14.26 -10.13
N GLU A 59 1.18 -13.11 -10.44
CA GLU A 59 2.03 -12.91 -11.61
C GLU A 59 3.41 -13.58 -11.41
N GLY A 60 3.96 -13.50 -10.20
CA GLY A 60 5.21 -14.15 -9.79
C GLY A 60 5.18 -15.66 -9.96
N ALA A 61 4.07 -16.31 -9.58
CA ALA A 61 3.89 -17.76 -9.74
C ALA A 61 3.98 -18.20 -11.22
N GLN A 62 3.43 -17.38 -12.12
CA GLN A 62 3.47 -17.65 -13.56
C GLN A 62 4.87 -17.44 -14.16
N LEU A 63 5.58 -16.40 -13.70
CA LEU A 63 6.97 -16.17 -14.07
C LEU A 63 7.87 -17.32 -13.58
N ALA A 64 7.69 -17.76 -12.33
CA ALA A 64 8.43 -18.87 -11.73
C ALA A 64 8.28 -20.15 -12.55
N LYS A 65 7.04 -20.47 -12.95
CA LYS A 65 6.74 -21.60 -13.84
C LYS A 65 7.44 -21.47 -15.20
N SER A 66 7.45 -20.26 -15.77
CA SER A 66 8.10 -19.99 -17.06
C SER A 66 9.64 -20.14 -16.99
N LEU A 67 10.25 -19.75 -15.87
CA LEU A 67 11.70 -19.83 -15.63
C LEU A 67 12.16 -21.19 -15.07
N ARG A 68 11.21 -22.06 -14.70
CA ARG A 68 11.44 -23.34 -14.02
C ARG A 68 12.25 -23.14 -12.73
N VAL A 69 11.71 -22.30 -11.86
CA VAL A 69 12.24 -21.98 -10.52
C VAL A 69 11.09 -22.06 -9.52
N THR A 70 11.42 -22.26 -8.25
CA THR A 70 10.43 -22.24 -7.16
C THR A 70 10.10 -20.79 -6.80
N CYS A 71 8.83 -20.49 -6.57
CA CYS A 71 8.41 -19.25 -5.92
C CYS A 71 7.98 -19.52 -4.49
N THR A 72 8.84 -19.21 -3.53
CA THR A 72 8.51 -19.24 -2.10
C THR A 72 7.53 -18.08 -1.82
N GLY A 73 6.40 -18.37 -1.16
CA GLY A 73 5.39 -17.38 -0.81
C GLY A 73 4.23 -17.25 -1.80
N CYS A 74 4.43 -17.61 -3.07
CA CYS A 74 3.37 -17.55 -4.10
C CYS A 74 2.13 -18.39 -3.79
N ASP A 75 2.26 -19.38 -2.90
CA ASP A 75 1.17 -20.21 -2.39
C ASP A 75 0.11 -19.42 -1.62
N GLN A 76 0.44 -18.21 -1.13
CA GLN A 76 -0.46 -17.35 -0.36
C GLN A 76 -1.46 -16.55 -1.21
N ALA A 77 -1.29 -16.51 -2.54
CA ALA A 77 -2.15 -15.70 -3.43
C ALA A 77 -3.67 -15.90 -3.21
N PRO A 78 -4.20 -17.14 -3.05
CA PRO A 78 -5.63 -17.34 -2.79
C PRO A 78 -6.12 -16.71 -1.49
N GLU A 79 -5.33 -16.78 -0.42
CA GLU A 79 -5.70 -16.24 0.89
C GLU A 79 -5.64 -14.71 0.90
N VAL A 80 -4.63 -14.13 0.24
CA VAL A 80 -4.55 -12.66 0.06
C VAL A 80 -5.77 -12.17 -0.73
N LEU A 81 -6.19 -12.88 -1.78
CA LEU A 81 -7.40 -12.56 -2.54
C LEU A 81 -8.67 -12.70 -1.69
N CYS A 82 -8.72 -13.68 -0.81
CA CYS A 82 -9.83 -13.88 0.13
C CYS A 82 -9.93 -12.71 1.10
N PHE A 83 -8.82 -12.33 1.73
CA PHE A 83 -8.75 -11.20 2.65
C PHE A 83 -9.10 -9.87 1.96
N LEU A 84 -8.67 -9.66 0.71
CA LEU A 84 -9.00 -8.49 -0.10
C LEU A 84 -10.52 -8.23 -0.18
N GLN A 85 -11.36 -9.27 -0.08
CA GLN A 85 -12.81 -9.11 -0.11
C GLN A 85 -13.37 -8.38 1.12
N SER A 86 -12.64 -8.41 2.26
CA SER A 86 -13.04 -7.81 3.54
C SER A 86 -13.07 -6.28 3.51
N PHE A 87 -12.44 -5.66 2.51
CA PHE A 87 -12.40 -4.21 2.35
C PHE A 87 -13.72 -3.63 1.82
N TRP A 88 -14.61 -4.46 1.28
CA TRP A 88 -15.94 -4.00 0.83
C TRP A 88 -16.94 -3.99 1.99
N ASN A 89 -17.49 -2.82 2.31
CA ASN A 89 -18.43 -2.66 3.44
C ASN A 89 -19.93 -2.79 3.06
N GLY A 90 -20.24 -3.15 1.82
CA GLY A 90 -21.61 -3.17 1.28
C GLY A 90 -22.00 -1.92 0.49
N LYS A 91 -21.24 -0.83 0.57
CA LYS A 91 -21.50 0.45 -0.14
C LYS A 91 -20.28 0.99 -0.89
N TYR A 92 -19.11 0.95 -0.27
CA TYR A 92 -17.84 1.41 -0.81
C TYR A 92 -16.68 0.58 -0.25
N ILE A 93 -15.47 0.81 -0.75
CA ILE A 93 -14.25 0.14 -0.29
C ILE A 93 -13.67 0.96 0.88
N VAL A 94 -13.58 0.35 2.05
CA VAL A 94 -12.92 0.94 3.22
C VAL A 94 -11.43 0.70 3.06
N SER A 95 -10.67 1.72 2.68
CA SER A 95 -9.29 1.55 2.18
C SER A 95 -8.28 1.09 3.24
N ASN A 96 -8.59 1.27 4.53
CA ASN A 96 -7.79 0.79 5.64
C ASN A 96 -8.69 0.08 6.67
N ILE A 97 -8.43 -1.20 6.93
CA ILE A 97 -9.14 -2.03 7.92
C ILE A 97 -8.19 -2.52 9.02
N ASN A 98 -8.73 -3.27 9.99
CA ASN A 98 -7.99 -3.74 11.17
C ASN A 98 -7.41 -2.61 12.04
N VAL A 99 -8.06 -1.45 12.00
CA VAL A 99 -7.70 -0.26 12.77
C VAL A 99 -8.96 0.55 13.03
N ASN A 100 -8.97 1.32 14.13
CA ASN A 100 -9.98 2.35 14.37
C ASN A 100 -9.29 3.71 14.44
N ASN A 101 -9.22 4.39 13.29
CA ASN A 101 -8.54 5.68 13.12
C ASN A 101 -9.52 6.87 12.96
N GLY A 102 -10.83 6.64 13.12
CA GLY A 102 -11.86 7.67 12.96
C GLY A 102 -12.10 8.16 11.51
N ARG A 103 -11.46 7.55 10.49
CA ARG A 103 -11.70 7.90 9.08
C ARG A 103 -12.89 7.13 8.50
N THR A 104 -13.53 7.71 7.49
CA THR A 104 -14.64 7.09 6.74
C THR A 104 -14.24 5.85 5.94
N GLY A 105 -12.96 5.78 5.53
CA GLY A 105 -12.41 4.76 4.65
C GLY A 105 -12.47 5.09 3.15
N LEU A 106 -13.19 6.13 2.76
CA LEU A 106 -13.22 6.66 1.39
C LEU A 106 -11.90 7.38 1.12
N ASP A 107 -11.09 6.81 0.23
CA ASP A 107 -9.71 7.24 0.04
C ASP A 107 -9.23 6.93 -1.39
N GLY A 108 -8.43 7.82 -1.98
CA GLY A 108 -7.76 7.67 -3.28
C GLY A 108 -6.91 6.40 -3.39
N ASN A 109 -6.50 5.80 -2.27
CA ASN A 109 -6.02 4.42 -2.15
C ASN A 109 -6.85 3.44 -3.01
N SER A 110 -8.18 3.54 -2.93
CA SER A 110 -9.13 2.68 -3.65
C SER A 110 -9.30 2.98 -5.14
N ILE A 111 -8.72 4.08 -5.64
CA ILE A 111 -8.55 4.37 -7.08
C ILE A 111 -7.18 3.88 -7.54
N LEU A 112 -6.14 4.16 -6.76
CA LEU A 112 -4.76 3.80 -7.07
C LEU A 112 -4.54 2.29 -7.14
N GLY A 113 -5.22 1.52 -6.29
CA GLY A 113 -5.13 0.06 -6.30
C GLY A 113 -5.56 -0.53 -7.65
N PRO A 114 -6.81 -0.32 -8.10
CA PRO A 114 -7.32 -0.89 -9.35
C PRO A 114 -6.53 -0.49 -10.60
N ILE A 115 -6.04 0.75 -10.70
CA ILE A 115 -5.21 1.16 -11.85
C ILE A 115 -3.82 0.49 -11.81
N ALA A 116 -3.25 0.29 -10.61
CA ALA A 116 -1.97 -0.36 -10.45
C ALA A 116 -2.02 -1.87 -10.74
N VAL A 117 -3.19 -2.51 -10.61
CA VAL A 117 -3.42 -3.92 -10.95
C VAL A 117 -4.28 -4.15 -12.19
N PHE A 118 -4.38 -3.14 -13.05
CA PHE A 118 -5.17 -3.19 -14.27
C PHE A 118 -4.77 -4.37 -15.17
N ASP A 119 -5.78 -5.08 -15.69
CA ASP A 119 -5.63 -6.09 -16.73
C ASP A 119 -6.74 -5.94 -17.77
N ILE A 120 -6.36 -5.63 -19.01
CA ILE A 120 -7.29 -5.51 -20.14
C ILE A 120 -8.04 -6.82 -20.41
N ASP A 121 -7.42 -7.95 -20.07
CA ASP A 121 -8.04 -9.26 -20.23
C ASP A 121 -8.94 -9.65 -19.04
N ALA A 122 -8.98 -8.91 -17.94
CA ALA A 122 -9.87 -9.29 -16.85
C ALA A 122 -11.36 -9.15 -17.24
N TYR A 123 -12.20 -9.99 -16.62
CA TYR A 123 -13.65 -9.77 -16.61
C TYR A 123 -14.03 -8.83 -15.46
N CYS A 124 -15.12 -8.08 -15.61
CA CYS A 124 -15.54 -7.12 -14.60
C CYS A 124 -16.08 -7.75 -13.32
N ASP A 125 -16.48 -9.02 -13.35
CA ASP A 125 -16.85 -9.82 -12.17
C ASP A 125 -15.64 -10.42 -11.44
N SER A 126 -14.40 -10.15 -11.92
CA SER A 126 -13.18 -10.61 -11.26
C SER A 126 -13.16 -10.18 -9.79
N PRO A 127 -12.80 -11.09 -8.85
CA PRO A 127 -12.68 -10.76 -7.43
C PRO A 127 -11.49 -9.84 -7.11
N THR A 128 -10.72 -9.44 -8.12
CA THR A 128 -9.51 -8.60 -7.97
C THR A 128 -9.81 -7.10 -7.99
N PHE A 129 -11.09 -6.69 -7.95
CA PHE A 129 -11.51 -5.29 -7.93
C PHE A 129 -10.95 -4.44 -9.09
N GLN A 130 -11.03 -4.96 -10.31
CA GLN A 130 -10.66 -4.24 -11.53
C GLN A 130 -11.44 -2.91 -11.69
N PRO A 131 -10.93 -1.94 -12.48
CA PRO A 131 -11.63 -0.67 -12.67
C PRO A 131 -13.09 -0.80 -13.15
N CYS A 132 -13.38 -1.76 -14.04
CA CYS A 132 -14.74 -2.01 -14.51
C CYS A 132 -15.66 -2.79 -13.55
N ASN A 133 -15.15 -3.21 -12.38
CA ASN A 133 -15.92 -3.98 -11.39
C ASN A 133 -16.99 -3.12 -10.71
N SER A 134 -18.19 -3.67 -10.49
CA SER A 134 -19.31 -2.94 -9.92
C SER A 134 -19.01 -2.30 -8.55
N LYS A 135 -18.26 -2.98 -7.68
CA LYS A 135 -17.86 -2.46 -6.36
C LYS A 135 -16.86 -1.32 -6.50
N SER A 136 -15.92 -1.43 -7.45
CA SER A 136 -14.94 -0.37 -7.76
C SER A 136 -15.64 0.88 -8.31
N LEU A 137 -16.64 0.74 -9.18
CA LEU A 137 -17.43 1.86 -9.72
C LEU A 137 -18.29 2.54 -8.65
N ALA A 138 -18.94 1.75 -7.79
CA ALA A 138 -19.72 2.26 -6.66
C ALA A 138 -18.84 3.06 -5.69
N ASN A 139 -17.64 2.52 -5.40
CA ASN A 139 -16.63 3.19 -4.62
C ASN A 139 -16.15 4.50 -5.28
N PHE A 140 -15.81 4.46 -6.57
CA PHE A 140 -15.39 5.64 -7.32
C PHE A 140 -16.43 6.76 -7.21
N LYS A 141 -17.72 6.44 -7.44
CA LYS A 141 -18.80 7.41 -7.25
C LYS A 141 -18.82 7.99 -5.83
N ALA A 142 -18.83 7.14 -4.81
CA ALA A 142 -18.90 7.57 -3.43
C ALA A 142 -17.73 8.51 -3.07
N LEU A 143 -16.51 8.15 -3.48
CA LEU A 143 -15.29 8.93 -3.23
C LEU A 143 -15.29 10.27 -3.99
N ILE A 144 -15.67 10.28 -5.26
CA ILE A 144 -15.71 11.53 -6.03
C ILE A 144 -16.77 12.49 -5.47
N ASP A 145 -17.91 11.97 -5.02
CA ASP A 145 -18.98 12.79 -4.44
C ASP A 145 -18.54 13.46 -3.11
N THR A 146 -17.65 12.86 -2.32
CA THR A 146 -17.12 13.52 -1.12
C THR A 146 -16.20 14.69 -1.48
N PHE A 147 -15.27 14.51 -2.42
CA PHE A 147 -14.37 15.59 -2.85
C PHE A 147 -15.07 16.71 -3.60
N ARG A 148 -16.17 16.39 -4.30
CA ARG A 148 -17.02 17.39 -4.94
C ARG A 148 -17.53 18.43 -3.93
N ALA A 149 -17.83 18.01 -2.71
CA ALA A 149 -18.26 18.90 -1.63
C ALA A 149 -17.09 19.46 -0.80
N ALA A 150 -15.97 18.76 -0.70
CA ALA A 150 -14.88 19.11 0.22
C ALA A 150 -14.08 20.35 -0.17
N TYR A 151 -13.92 20.64 -1.46
CA TYR A 151 -13.00 21.67 -1.96
C TYR A 151 -13.71 22.83 -2.66
N THR A 152 -13.34 24.07 -2.35
CA THR A 152 -13.94 25.26 -2.96
C THR A 152 -13.74 25.30 -4.47
N ILE A 153 -12.61 24.81 -4.97
CA ILE A 153 -12.35 24.72 -6.43
C ILE A 153 -13.31 23.79 -7.18
N ASN A 154 -14.06 22.94 -6.46
CA ASN A 154 -15.06 22.03 -7.01
C ASN A 154 -16.49 22.59 -6.99
N ALA A 155 -16.68 23.81 -6.46
CA ALA A 155 -18.00 24.43 -6.31
C ALA A 155 -18.73 24.54 -7.65
N GLY A 156 -19.99 24.07 -7.67
CA GLY A 156 -20.87 24.15 -8.85
C GLY A 156 -20.58 23.13 -9.95
N ILE A 157 -19.59 22.24 -9.80
CA ILE A 157 -19.32 21.21 -10.81
C ILE A 157 -20.37 20.09 -10.73
N PRO A 158 -21.14 19.83 -11.82
CA PRO A 158 -22.23 18.85 -11.83
C PRO A 158 -21.72 17.42 -11.74
N LYS A 159 -22.58 16.48 -11.30
CA LYS A 159 -22.22 15.07 -11.06
C LYS A 159 -21.66 14.34 -12.28
N ASN A 160 -22.03 14.77 -13.49
CA ASN A 160 -21.52 14.21 -14.75
C ASN A 160 -20.19 14.85 -15.23
N LYS A 161 -19.51 15.63 -14.37
CA LYS A 161 -18.20 16.23 -14.62
C LYS A 161 -17.24 15.92 -13.46
N GLY A 162 -16.02 15.58 -13.83
CA GLY A 162 -14.92 15.30 -12.93
C GLY A 162 -14.53 16.54 -12.12
N VAL A 163 -13.88 16.29 -10.99
CA VAL A 163 -13.52 17.30 -9.98
C VAL A 163 -12.07 17.10 -9.57
N ALA A 164 -11.52 18.06 -8.81
CA ALA A 164 -10.23 17.88 -8.17
C ALA A 164 -10.32 16.84 -7.05
N VAL A 165 -9.42 15.87 -7.02
CA VAL A 165 -9.47 14.70 -6.12
C VAL A 165 -8.23 14.69 -5.21
N GLY A 166 -8.44 14.50 -3.90
CA GLY A 166 -7.35 14.36 -2.92
C GLY A 166 -7.18 12.92 -2.44
N ARG A 167 -6.42 12.73 -1.35
CA ARG A 167 -6.22 11.43 -0.71
C ARG A 167 -7.49 10.96 -0.01
N TYR A 168 -7.92 11.66 1.02
CA TYR A 168 -9.17 11.41 1.75
C TYR A 168 -9.69 12.75 2.31
N THR A 169 -10.96 12.84 2.73
CA THR A 169 -11.56 14.13 3.10
C THR A 169 -11.12 14.69 4.45
N GLU A 170 -10.62 13.80 5.31
CA GLU A 170 -10.07 14.06 6.63
C GLU A 170 -8.59 14.49 6.56
N ASP A 171 -8.04 14.63 5.36
CA ASP A 171 -6.64 14.99 5.13
C ASP A 171 -6.32 16.37 5.72
N THR A 172 -5.20 16.43 6.45
CA THR A 172 -4.67 17.65 7.07
C THR A 172 -3.22 17.92 6.66
N TYR A 173 -2.57 17.00 5.95
CA TYR A 173 -1.20 17.17 5.48
C TYR A 173 -1.13 18.36 4.52
N GLN A 174 -0.30 19.34 4.87
CA GLN A 174 -0.19 20.61 4.17
C GLN A 174 -1.52 21.37 3.99
N GLY A 175 -2.55 21.07 4.79
CA GLY A 175 -3.88 21.70 4.71
C GLY A 175 -4.97 20.89 3.99
N GLY A 176 -4.66 19.65 3.56
CA GLY A 176 -5.63 18.73 2.97
C GLY A 176 -6.11 19.18 1.60
N HIS A 177 -5.40 18.79 0.55
CA HIS A 177 -5.60 19.30 -0.79
C HIS A 177 -5.85 18.21 -1.82
N PRO A 178 -6.35 18.57 -3.02
CA PRO A 178 -6.24 17.73 -4.19
C PRO A 178 -4.78 17.39 -4.54
N TRP A 179 -4.58 16.20 -5.09
CA TRP A 179 -3.28 15.73 -5.57
C TRP A 179 -3.33 15.56 -7.09
N TYR A 180 -2.25 15.95 -7.78
CA TYR A 180 -2.18 15.78 -9.24
C TYR A 180 -2.30 14.31 -9.61
N LEU A 181 -1.51 13.45 -8.96
CA LEU A 181 -1.50 12.02 -9.24
C LEU A 181 -2.86 11.34 -9.03
N ILE A 182 -3.66 11.79 -8.06
CA ILE A 182 -4.97 11.18 -7.78
C ILE A 182 -6.03 11.71 -8.74
N THR A 183 -5.96 12.99 -9.11
CA THR A 183 -6.86 13.56 -10.11
C THR A 183 -6.63 12.94 -11.49
N THR A 184 -5.38 12.68 -11.89
CA THR A 184 -5.08 11.94 -13.13
C THR A 184 -5.40 10.45 -13.02
N ALA A 185 -5.14 9.81 -11.87
CA ALA A 185 -5.53 8.42 -11.62
C ALA A 185 -7.05 8.22 -11.71
N ALA A 186 -7.84 9.21 -11.30
CA ALA A 186 -9.30 9.14 -11.44
C ALA A 186 -9.74 9.12 -12.92
N ALA A 187 -9.03 9.82 -13.81
CA ALA A 187 -9.23 9.71 -15.24
C ALA A 187 -8.77 8.34 -15.76
N GLU A 188 -7.57 7.88 -15.36
CA GLU A 188 -7.02 6.57 -15.73
C GLU A 188 -7.98 5.43 -15.41
N PHE A 189 -8.55 5.43 -14.20
CA PHE A 189 -9.54 4.44 -13.75
C PHE A 189 -10.73 4.32 -14.72
N LEU A 190 -11.23 5.45 -15.22
CA LEU A 190 -12.35 5.47 -16.15
C LEU A 190 -11.95 5.04 -17.57
N TYR A 191 -10.75 5.43 -18.03
CA TYR A 191 -10.21 4.93 -19.30
C TYR A 191 -10.01 3.41 -19.28
N ASP A 192 -9.49 2.87 -18.18
CA ASP A 192 -9.31 1.44 -17.96
C ASP A 192 -10.65 0.70 -17.96
N ALA A 193 -11.65 1.23 -17.26
CA ALA A 193 -12.98 0.62 -17.22
C ALA A 193 -13.63 0.57 -18.62
N VAL A 194 -13.55 1.69 -19.37
CA VAL A 194 -14.01 1.75 -20.77
C VAL A 194 -13.27 0.76 -21.65
N ALA A 195 -11.95 0.65 -21.49
CA ALA A 195 -11.13 -0.30 -22.22
C ALA A 195 -11.57 -1.75 -21.95
N GLN A 196 -11.83 -2.11 -20.68
CA GLN A 196 -12.27 -3.44 -20.29
C GLN A 196 -13.66 -3.79 -20.87
N TRP A 197 -14.64 -2.89 -20.79
CA TRP A 197 -15.95 -3.14 -21.39
C TRP A 197 -15.87 -3.29 -22.91
N LYS A 198 -15.08 -2.46 -23.60
CA LYS A 198 -14.85 -2.58 -25.05
C LYS A 198 -14.14 -3.89 -25.38
N ALA A 199 -13.11 -4.27 -24.62
CA ALA A 199 -12.37 -5.51 -24.82
C ALA A 199 -13.26 -6.74 -24.60
N ARG A 200 -14.23 -6.70 -23.68
CA ARG A 200 -15.15 -7.81 -23.38
C ARG A 200 -16.48 -7.75 -24.13
N HIS A 201 -16.70 -6.72 -24.93
CA HIS A 201 -17.91 -6.51 -25.72
C HIS A 201 -19.20 -6.49 -24.90
N VAL A 202 -19.08 -6.21 -23.59
CA VAL A 202 -20.20 -6.30 -22.66
C VAL A 202 -20.00 -5.37 -21.47
N LEU A 203 -21.09 -4.72 -21.07
CA LEU A 203 -21.23 -3.98 -19.82
C LEU A 203 -22.39 -4.60 -19.03
N TYR A 204 -22.13 -5.01 -17.80
CA TYR A 204 -23.15 -5.41 -16.85
C TYR A 204 -23.42 -4.24 -15.90
N VAL A 205 -24.65 -3.74 -15.91
CA VAL A 205 -25.11 -2.77 -14.90
C VAL A 205 -25.94 -3.53 -13.89
N ASP A 206 -25.51 -3.51 -12.63
CA ASP A 206 -26.20 -4.11 -11.49
C ASP A 206 -26.66 -3.05 -10.49
N SER A 207 -27.33 -3.48 -9.41
CA SER A 207 -27.79 -2.56 -8.36
C SER A 207 -26.65 -1.85 -7.63
N THR A 208 -25.46 -2.45 -7.57
CA THR A 208 -24.28 -1.89 -6.90
C THR A 208 -23.74 -0.69 -7.67
N SER A 209 -23.60 -0.82 -8.98
CA SER A 209 -22.99 0.18 -9.87
C SER A 209 -24.00 1.13 -10.53
N LEU A 210 -25.31 0.89 -10.40
CA LEU A 210 -26.35 1.67 -11.08
C LEU A 210 -26.20 3.18 -10.86
N ALA A 211 -25.94 3.60 -9.62
CA ALA A 211 -25.84 5.01 -9.27
C ALA A 211 -24.67 5.73 -9.97
N PHE A 212 -23.56 5.02 -10.26
CA PHE A 212 -22.45 5.56 -11.05
C PHE A 212 -22.91 5.87 -12.48
N PHE A 213 -23.60 4.92 -13.13
CA PHE A 213 -24.03 5.11 -14.51
C PHE A 213 -25.16 6.15 -14.64
N GLN A 214 -26.05 6.27 -13.65
CA GLN A 214 -27.17 7.21 -13.70
C GLN A 214 -26.73 8.68 -13.75
N ASP A 215 -25.58 9.02 -13.16
CA ASP A 215 -25.04 10.37 -13.27
C ASP A 215 -24.58 10.69 -14.70
N LEU A 216 -24.16 9.68 -15.48
CA LEU A 216 -23.56 9.85 -16.80
C LEU A 216 -24.55 9.59 -17.95
N TYR A 217 -25.47 8.65 -17.74
CA TYR A 217 -26.48 8.21 -18.69
C TYR A 217 -27.81 7.96 -17.95
N PRO A 218 -28.65 9.00 -17.75
CA PRO A 218 -29.80 8.93 -16.84
C PRO A 218 -30.85 7.84 -17.14
N SER A 219 -30.94 7.40 -18.40
CA SER A 219 -31.87 6.34 -18.83
C SER A 219 -31.31 4.92 -18.66
N VAL A 220 -30.15 4.76 -17.98
CA VAL A 220 -29.57 3.44 -17.70
C VAL A 220 -30.48 2.62 -16.78
N THR A 221 -30.55 1.31 -17.03
CA THR A 221 -31.29 0.34 -16.21
C THR A 221 -30.40 -0.85 -15.88
N ILE A 222 -30.75 -1.61 -14.85
CA ILE A 222 -30.08 -2.88 -14.51
C ILE A 222 -30.30 -3.88 -15.64
N ARG A 223 -29.26 -4.14 -16.43
CA ARG A 223 -29.23 -5.15 -17.51
C ARG A 223 -27.82 -5.32 -18.07
N GLN A 224 -27.69 -6.30 -18.95
CA GLN A 224 -26.54 -6.46 -19.83
C GLN A 224 -26.68 -5.56 -21.07
N TYR A 225 -25.65 -4.75 -21.33
CA TYR A 225 -25.49 -3.95 -22.54
C TYR A 225 -24.38 -4.58 -23.39
N ASN A 226 -24.73 -5.12 -24.55
CA ASN A 226 -23.77 -5.72 -25.48
C ASN A 226 -23.22 -4.68 -26.46
N SER A 227 -21.98 -4.87 -26.91
CA SER A 227 -21.43 -4.05 -27.99
C SER A 227 -22.30 -4.15 -29.24
N GLY A 228 -22.63 -3.02 -29.83
CA GLY A 228 -23.41 -2.94 -31.07
C GLY A 228 -22.83 -1.90 -32.01
N ASN A 229 -23.69 -1.30 -32.84
CA ASN A 229 -23.29 -0.18 -33.69
C ASN A 229 -22.95 1.08 -32.85
N ALA A 230 -22.40 2.11 -33.52
CA ALA A 230 -21.98 3.37 -32.89
C ALA A 230 -23.11 4.13 -32.17
N ASN A 231 -24.38 3.89 -32.52
CA ASN A 231 -25.53 4.52 -31.89
C ASN A 231 -26.19 3.64 -30.81
N SER A 232 -25.62 2.47 -30.50
CA SER A 232 -26.15 1.58 -29.48
C SER A 232 -26.03 2.20 -28.09
N PRO A 233 -26.91 1.84 -27.13
CA PRO A 233 -26.78 2.30 -25.76
C PRO A 233 -25.43 1.94 -25.13
N PHE A 234 -24.82 0.82 -25.51
CA PHE A 234 -23.45 0.47 -25.09
C PHE A 234 -22.44 1.53 -25.53
N ALA A 235 -22.42 1.90 -26.83
CA ALA A 235 -21.51 2.91 -27.35
C ALA A 235 -21.74 4.27 -26.69
N GLN A 236 -22.99 4.69 -26.52
CA GLN A 236 -23.34 5.95 -25.84
C GLN A 236 -22.84 6.00 -24.40
N ILE A 237 -22.95 4.90 -23.64
CA ILE A 237 -22.42 4.81 -22.27
C ILE A 237 -20.88 4.89 -22.30
N MET A 238 -20.21 4.20 -23.23
CA MET A 238 -18.76 4.29 -23.35
C MET A 238 -18.29 5.72 -23.65
N ASP A 239 -18.98 6.43 -24.53
CA ASP A 239 -18.68 7.81 -24.90
C ASP A 239 -18.92 8.76 -23.71
N ALA A 240 -20.02 8.56 -22.97
CA ALA A 240 -20.32 9.34 -21.77
C ALA A 240 -19.26 9.14 -20.66
N VAL A 241 -18.82 7.90 -20.42
CA VAL A 241 -17.76 7.62 -19.43
C VAL A 241 -16.41 8.17 -19.89
N THR A 242 -16.08 8.08 -21.19
CA THR A 242 -14.85 8.65 -21.74
C THR A 242 -14.85 10.18 -21.61
N ALA A 243 -15.97 10.85 -21.90
CA ALA A 243 -16.12 12.29 -21.71
C ALA A 243 -16.05 12.70 -20.23
N TYR A 244 -16.49 11.83 -19.32
CA TYR A 244 -16.32 12.03 -17.88
C TYR A 244 -14.84 11.91 -17.46
N ALA A 245 -14.11 10.91 -17.97
CA ALA A 245 -12.67 10.77 -17.77
C ALA A 245 -11.90 12.02 -18.25
N ASP A 246 -12.20 12.50 -19.46
CA ASP A 246 -11.60 13.72 -20.03
C ASP A 246 -11.80 14.95 -19.14
N SER A 247 -12.92 15.02 -18.42
CA SER A 247 -13.18 16.16 -17.54
C SER A 247 -12.32 16.18 -16.28
N PHE A 248 -11.81 15.03 -15.79
CA PHE A 248 -10.78 15.01 -14.74
C PHE A 248 -9.44 15.51 -15.26
N VAL A 249 -9.06 15.12 -16.48
CA VAL A 249 -7.85 15.61 -17.16
C VAL A 249 -7.92 17.13 -17.35
N ALA A 250 -9.10 17.66 -17.72
CA ALA A 250 -9.32 19.10 -17.86
C ALA A 250 -9.13 19.86 -16.53
N ILE A 251 -9.51 19.26 -15.39
CA ILE A 251 -9.24 19.83 -14.06
C ILE A 251 -7.74 19.85 -13.77
N ALA A 252 -7.04 18.74 -14.00
CA ALA A 252 -5.58 18.68 -13.83
C ALA A 252 -4.89 19.74 -14.70
N GLN A 253 -5.24 19.81 -15.99
CA GLN A 253 -4.71 20.79 -16.93
C GLN A 253 -4.96 22.24 -16.49
N LYS A 254 -6.15 22.55 -15.95
CA LYS A 254 -6.50 23.88 -15.47
C LYS A 254 -5.56 24.36 -14.35
N TYR A 255 -5.14 23.45 -13.47
CA TYR A 255 -4.32 23.77 -12.31
C TYR A 255 -2.83 23.41 -12.49
N THR A 256 -2.44 22.86 -13.63
CA THR A 256 -1.03 22.73 -14.02
C THR A 256 -0.49 24.09 -14.50
N PRO A 257 0.65 24.57 -13.97
CA PRO A 257 1.27 25.81 -14.44
C PRO A 257 1.72 25.74 -15.90
N ALA A 258 1.99 26.90 -16.50
CA ALA A 258 2.33 27.01 -17.92
C ALA A 258 3.65 26.31 -18.32
N ASP A 259 4.58 26.13 -17.38
CA ASP A 259 5.83 25.41 -17.58
C ASP A 259 5.66 23.87 -17.51
N GLY A 260 4.48 23.39 -17.13
CA GLY A 260 4.17 21.97 -17.01
C GLY A 260 4.63 21.33 -15.70
N ALA A 261 5.11 22.11 -14.73
CA ALA A 261 5.58 21.58 -13.46
C ALA A 261 4.46 20.88 -12.68
N LEU A 262 4.66 19.62 -12.31
CA LEU A 262 3.71 18.82 -11.53
C LEU A 262 4.24 18.63 -10.11
N ALA A 263 3.74 19.46 -9.18
CA ALA A 263 3.96 19.28 -7.76
C ALA A 263 3.20 18.03 -7.22
N GLU A 264 3.30 17.79 -5.93
CA GLU A 264 2.49 16.79 -5.23
C GLU A 264 1.01 17.21 -5.19
N GLN A 265 0.74 18.47 -4.80
CA GLN A 265 -0.61 18.97 -4.49
C GLN A 265 -0.92 20.27 -5.24
N PHE A 266 -2.21 20.58 -5.35
CA PHE A 266 -2.68 21.92 -5.73
C PHE A 266 -3.78 22.40 -4.78
N ASN A 267 -3.71 23.66 -4.38
CA ASN A 267 -4.45 24.18 -3.24
C ASN A 267 -5.98 24.04 -3.42
N ARG A 268 -6.65 23.51 -2.39
CA ARG A 268 -8.11 23.25 -2.39
C ARG A 268 -9.02 24.47 -2.64
N ASN A 269 -8.50 25.68 -2.46
CA ASN A 269 -9.25 26.93 -2.60
C ASN A 269 -8.82 27.74 -3.83
N THR A 270 -7.52 27.87 -4.05
CA THR A 270 -6.97 28.72 -5.12
C THR A 270 -6.52 27.95 -6.36
N GLY A 271 -6.28 26.64 -6.22
CA GLY A 271 -5.70 25.80 -7.28
C GLY A 271 -4.20 26.02 -7.55
N VAL A 272 -3.53 26.84 -6.73
CA VAL A 272 -2.09 27.08 -6.86
C VAL A 272 -1.30 25.84 -6.40
N PRO A 273 -0.28 25.36 -7.16
CA PRO A 273 0.54 24.22 -6.75
C PRO A 273 1.26 24.47 -5.41
N LEU A 274 1.44 23.41 -4.62
CA LEU A 274 2.16 23.45 -3.34
C LEU A 274 2.69 22.06 -2.93
N SER A 275 3.34 22.00 -1.76
CA SER A 275 4.08 20.83 -1.27
C SER A 275 5.32 20.53 -2.14
N ALA A 276 5.78 19.27 -2.20
CA ALA A 276 6.94 18.87 -2.97
C ALA A 276 6.78 19.27 -4.45
N ALA A 277 7.68 20.13 -4.93
CA ALA A 277 7.78 20.48 -6.34
C ALA A 277 8.33 19.29 -7.14
N ASP A 278 7.94 19.20 -8.41
CA ASP A 278 8.41 18.19 -9.35
C ASP A 278 8.36 16.75 -8.84
N LEU A 279 7.23 16.36 -8.25
CA LEU A 279 7.08 15.02 -7.70
C LEU A 279 7.07 13.98 -8.83
N THR A 280 8.07 13.09 -8.84
CA THR A 280 8.21 11.99 -9.82
C THR A 280 6.92 11.19 -9.99
N TRP A 281 6.18 10.92 -8.90
CA TRP A 281 4.92 10.18 -8.96
C TRP A 281 3.81 10.95 -9.68
N SER A 282 3.71 12.28 -9.52
CA SER A 282 2.76 13.08 -10.29
C SER A 282 3.04 13.02 -11.79
N TYR A 283 4.31 13.06 -12.19
CA TYR A 283 4.68 12.87 -13.60
C TYR A 283 4.36 11.46 -14.10
N ALA A 284 4.72 10.42 -13.34
CA ALA A 284 4.43 9.04 -13.72
C ALA A 284 2.93 8.77 -13.86
N ALA A 285 2.11 9.31 -12.94
CA ALA A 285 0.66 9.18 -12.98
C ALA A 285 0.01 9.96 -14.14
N PHE A 286 0.61 11.06 -14.58
CA PHE A 286 0.18 11.74 -15.81
C PHE A 286 0.50 10.88 -17.05
N VAL A 287 1.70 10.31 -17.12
CA VAL A 287 2.11 9.43 -18.23
C VAL A 287 1.24 8.20 -18.31
N SER A 288 1.00 7.49 -17.20
CA SER A 288 0.14 6.29 -17.20
C SER A 288 -1.29 6.61 -17.63
N MET A 289 -1.87 7.70 -17.13
CA MET A 289 -3.19 8.18 -17.56
C MET A 289 -3.22 8.48 -19.07
N ALA A 290 -2.20 9.18 -19.59
CA ALA A 290 -2.10 9.52 -21.01
C ALA A 290 -1.95 8.27 -21.90
N GLU A 291 -1.21 7.26 -21.45
CA GLU A 291 -1.13 5.95 -22.11
C GLU A 291 -2.51 5.30 -22.23
N ARG A 292 -3.29 5.23 -21.13
CA ARG A 292 -4.64 4.65 -21.15
C ARG A 292 -5.58 5.42 -22.06
N LYS A 293 -5.54 6.75 -22.02
CA LYS A 293 -6.29 7.61 -22.94
C LYS A 293 -5.98 7.31 -24.40
N ALA A 294 -4.71 7.02 -24.71
CA ALA A 294 -4.25 6.68 -26.06
C ALA A 294 -4.49 5.21 -26.46
N GLY A 295 -5.11 4.40 -25.60
CA GLY A 295 -5.32 2.97 -25.84
C GLY A 295 -4.04 2.14 -25.70
N GLN A 296 -3.03 2.65 -25.01
CA GLN A 296 -1.78 1.96 -24.70
C GLN A 296 -1.92 1.26 -23.35
N TYR A 297 -2.14 -0.05 -23.41
CA TYR A 297 -2.37 -0.88 -22.24
C TYR A 297 -1.12 -1.71 -21.91
N PRO A 298 -0.80 -1.93 -20.62
CA PRO A 298 0.24 -2.85 -20.23
C PRO A 298 -0.12 -4.28 -20.65
N PRO A 299 0.88 -5.17 -20.79
CA PRO A 299 0.62 -6.59 -20.98
C PRO A 299 -0.23 -7.17 -19.83
N SER A 300 -1.16 -8.06 -20.18
CA SER A 300 -1.93 -8.81 -19.18
C SER A 300 -1.00 -9.55 -18.20
N TRP A 301 -1.33 -9.49 -16.91
CA TRP A 301 -0.75 -10.32 -15.86
C TRP A 301 -1.51 -11.66 -15.67
N ASN A 302 -2.41 -11.97 -16.61
CA ASN A 302 -3.27 -13.15 -16.70
C ASN A 302 -4.21 -13.32 -15.50
N THR A 303 -4.97 -12.28 -15.16
CA THR A 303 -5.99 -12.31 -14.09
C THR A 303 -6.97 -13.48 -14.24
N ARG A 304 -7.23 -13.94 -15.47
CA ARG A 304 -8.11 -15.09 -15.75
C ARG A 304 -7.56 -16.45 -15.29
N ARG A 305 -6.27 -16.54 -14.98
CA ARG A 305 -5.58 -17.79 -14.60
C ARG A 305 -5.16 -17.80 -13.13
N ILE A 306 -5.56 -16.80 -12.35
CA ILE A 306 -5.30 -16.77 -10.93
C ILE A 306 -6.04 -17.91 -10.25
N THR A 307 -5.44 -18.45 -9.19
CA THR A 307 -6.10 -19.42 -8.33
C THR A 307 -7.26 -18.73 -7.60
N PRO A 308 -8.49 -19.29 -7.63
CA PRO A 308 -9.62 -18.73 -6.90
C PRO A 308 -9.36 -18.65 -5.39
N SER A 309 -10.01 -17.71 -4.71
CA SER A 309 -10.00 -17.65 -3.24
C SER A 309 -10.69 -18.89 -2.64
N PRO A 310 -10.24 -19.37 -1.47
CA PRO A 310 -10.93 -20.43 -0.73
C PRO A 310 -12.32 -19.98 -0.26
N ALA A 311 -13.15 -20.95 0.13
CA ALA A 311 -14.51 -20.68 0.65
C ALA A 311 -14.50 -20.02 2.05
N THR A 312 -13.43 -20.21 2.81
CA THR A 312 -13.22 -19.61 4.13
C THR A 312 -11.80 -19.12 4.17
N CYS A 313 -11.61 -17.83 4.43
CA CYS A 313 -10.27 -17.23 4.48
C CYS A 313 -9.52 -17.69 5.73
N ALA A 314 -8.21 -17.93 5.58
CA ALA A 314 -7.30 -18.20 6.67
C ALA A 314 -6.12 -17.22 6.63
N GLY A 315 -5.80 -16.64 7.79
CA GLY A 315 -4.63 -15.79 7.96
C GLY A 315 -3.34 -16.61 8.04
N THR A 316 -2.88 -17.12 6.90
CA THR A 316 -1.66 -17.94 6.81
C THR A 316 -0.46 -17.11 6.34
N SER A 317 0.73 -17.69 6.46
CA SER A 317 1.97 -17.12 5.94
C SER A 317 2.96 -18.23 5.64
N THR A 318 3.79 -18.05 4.61
CA THR A 318 4.87 -18.98 4.28
C THR A 318 6.22 -18.33 4.61
N PRO A 319 7.06 -18.94 5.48
CA PRO A 319 8.39 -18.43 5.78
C PRO A 319 9.19 -18.17 4.50
N GLY A 320 9.64 -16.93 4.34
CA GLY A 320 10.39 -16.49 3.17
C GLY A 320 11.82 -17.04 3.15
N VAL A 321 12.40 -17.12 1.95
CA VAL A 321 13.83 -17.43 1.77
C VAL A 321 14.47 -16.25 1.07
N TYR A 322 15.46 -15.65 1.72
CA TYR A 322 16.12 -14.43 1.24
C TYR A 322 17.57 -14.71 0.86
N ILE A 323 17.92 -14.44 -0.39
CA ILE A 323 19.27 -14.66 -0.93
C ILE A 323 19.71 -13.38 -1.65
N PRO A 324 20.89 -12.81 -1.34
CA PRO A 324 21.37 -11.62 -2.03
C PRO A 324 21.42 -11.81 -3.55
N ALA A 325 20.86 -10.85 -4.30
CA ALA A 325 20.86 -10.86 -5.76
C ALA A 325 22.22 -10.40 -6.34
N THR A 326 23.27 -11.16 -6.03
CA THR A 326 24.66 -10.79 -6.35
C THR A 326 24.90 -10.62 -7.86
N ALA A 327 24.27 -11.45 -8.69
CA ALA A 327 24.33 -11.34 -10.14
C ALA A 327 23.69 -10.03 -10.67
N ALA A 328 22.82 -9.39 -9.90
CA ALA A 328 22.24 -8.08 -10.19
C ALA A 328 22.99 -6.90 -9.52
N GLY A 329 24.09 -7.18 -8.82
CA GLY A 329 24.93 -6.17 -8.19
C GLY A 329 24.71 -5.98 -6.68
N ALA A 330 23.87 -6.80 -6.03
CA ALA A 330 23.75 -6.76 -4.57
C ALA A 330 25.05 -7.24 -3.90
N PRO A 331 25.46 -6.67 -2.76
CA PRO A 331 26.59 -7.18 -2.00
C PRO A 331 26.30 -8.61 -1.52
N ASN A 332 27.32 -9.47 -1.53
CA ASN A 332 27.19 -10.81 -0.98
C ASN A 332 27.26 -10.74 0.55
N VAL A 333 26.10 -10.61 1.20
CA VAL A 333 26.00 -10.52 2.66
C VAL A 333 25.84 -11.94 3.22
N THR A 334 26.87 -12.43 3.89
CA THR A 334 26.80 -13.65 4.71
C THR A 334 26.46 -13.25 6.15
N THR A 335 25.19 -12.95 6.42
CA THR A 335 24.72 -12.76 7.80
C THR A 335 24.36 -14.11 8.39
N SER A 336 24.81 -14.39 9.62
CA SER A 336 24.31 -15.52 10.41
C SER A 336 22.80 -15.40 10.57
N CYS A 337 22.06 -16.50 10.45
CA CYS A 337 20.60 -16.49 10.63
C CYS A 337 20.21 -15.69 11.88
N GLN A 338 19.31 -14.72 11.76
CA GLN A 338 18.84 -13.89 12.86
C GLN A 338 17.39 -14.22 13.21
N ILE A 339 17.01 -14.05 14.47
CA ILE A 339 15.64 -14.18 14.98
C ILE A 339 15.11 -12.79 15.32
N ASN A 340 13.86 -12.52 14.95
CA ASN A 340 13.19 -11.29 15.36
C ASN A 340 12.89 -11.32 16.86
N ILE A 341 13.36 -10.31 17.59
CA ILE A 341 13.17 -10.12 19.02
C ILE A 341 12.45 -8.79 19.24
N VAL A 342 11.30 -8.86 19.92
CA VAL A 342 10.57 -7.68 20.37
C VAL A 342 10.89 -7.46 21.84
N PHE A 343 11.51 -6.32 22.15
CA PHE A 343 11.75 -5.87 23.52
C PHE A 343 10.65 -4.89 23.92
N ASN A 344 9.88 -5.24 24.94
CA ASN A 344 8.88 -4.39 25.58
C ASN A 344 9.34 -4.11 27.01
N VAL A 345 9.43 -2.84 27.39
CA VAL A 345 9.74 -2.43 28.75
C VAL A 345 8.74 -1.41 29.26
N ASN A 346 8.15 -1.68 30.43
CA ASN A 346 7.37 -0.69 31.15
C ASN A 346 8.33 0.24 31.91
N ALA A 347 8.47 1.48 31.46
CA ALA A 347 9.36 2.48 32.04
C ALA A 347 8.65 3.85 32.06
N THR A 348 8.24 4.31 33.25
CA THR A 348 7.66 5.66 33.41
C THR A 348 8.75 6.71 33.23
N THR A 349 8.57 7.59 32.25
CA THR A 349 9.53 8.64 31.87
C THR A 349 8.92 10.03 32.00
N TYR A 350 9.77 11.06 31.95
CA TYR A 350 9.35 12.45 31.79
C TYR A 350 9.57 12.93 30.35
N PHE A 351 9.01 14.08 29.99
CA PHE A 351 9.15 14.63 28.65
C PHE A 351 10.61 14.98 28.32
N GLY A 352 11.11 14.50 27.19
CA GLY A 352 12.50 14.72 26.74
C GLY A 352 13.50 13.63 27.15
N GLU A 353 13.02 12.57 27.82
CA GLU A 353 13.82 11.38 28.13
C GLU A 353 13.65 10.30 27.05
N ASN A 354 14.73 9.59 26.69
CA ASN A 354 14.72 8.48 25.75
C ASN A 354 15.12 7.16 26.42
N VAL A 355 14.56 6.04 25.95
CA VAL A 355 14.90 4.69 26.42
C VAL A 355 15.60 3.90 25.32
N TYR A 356 16.67 3.21 25.70
CA TYR A 356 17.49 2.38 24.82
C TYR A 356 17.64 0.96 25.39
N VAL A 357 17.94 0.00 24.52
CA VAL A 357 18.44 -1.32 24.89
C VAL A 357 19.85 -1.50 24.35
N VAL A 358 20.75 -1.99 25.20
CA VAL A 358 22.15 -2.28 24.87
C VAL A 358 22.54 -3.64 25.44
N GLY A 359 23.48 -4.34 24.81
CA GLY A 359 23.85 -5.68 25.23
C GLY A 359 25.15 -6.19 24.67
N SER A 360 25.48 -7.43 25.03
CA SER A 360 26.74 -8.09 24.70
C SER A 360 26.90 -8.47 23.23
N SER A 361 25.80 -8.53 22.48
CA SER A 361 25.83 -8.86 21.04
C SER A 361 26.25 -7.64 20.22
N PRO A 362 26.96 -7.82 19.10
CA PRO A 362 27.11 -6.77 18.08
C PRO A 362 25.77 -6.18 17.64
N ASP A 363 24.74 -7.01 17.55
CA ASP A 363 23.37 -6.60 17.20
C ASP A 363 22.73 -5.68 18.27
N LEU A 364 23.27 -5.64 19.50
CA LEU A 364 22.84 -4.76 20.60
C LEU A 364 23.91 -3.74 21.00
N GLY A 365 24.86 -3.45 20.10
CA GLY A 365 25.88 -2.42 20.31
C GLY A 365 27.09 -2.85 21.14
N SER A 366 27.24 -4.12 21.55
CA SER A 366 28.40 -4.60 22.32
C SER A 366 28.73 -3.75 23.56
N TRP A 367 27.69 -3.35 24.31
CA TRP A 367 27.75 -2.43 25.46
C TRP A 367 28.12 -0.97 25.17
N ASP A 368 28.27 -0.60 23.90
CA ASP A 368 28.45 0.79 23.49
C ASP A 368 27.10 1.51 23.35
N LEU A 369 26.89 2.54 24.18
CA LEU A 369 25.66 3.33 24.15
C LEU A 369 25.49 4.11 22.84
N GLY A 370 26.59 4.50 22.18
CA GLY A 370 26.53 5.15 20.87
C GLY A 370 25.97 4.26 19.76
N ASN A 371 25.95 2.94 19.99
CA ASN A 371 25.41 1.92 19.12
C ASN A 371 24.20 1.19 19.74
N ALA A 372 23.62 1.72 20.82
CA ALA A 372 22.44 1.14 21.44
C ALA A 372 21.19 1.36 20.58
N ILE A 373 20.20 0.47 20.74
CA ILE A 373 18.98 0.53 19.96
C ILE A 373 17.95 1.42 20.68
N PRO A 374 17.43 2.49 20.05
CA PRO A 374 16.38 3.30 20.64
C PRO A 374 15.05 2.54 20.66
N LEU A 375 14.29 2.69 21.75
CA LEU A 375 12.92 2.20 21.85
C LEU A 375 11.93 3.29 21.45
N GLY A 376 10.82 2.89 20.85
CA GLY A 376 9.70 3.77 20.54
C GLY A 376 8.66 3.81 21.67
N ALA A 377 8.14 5.00 21.95
CA ALA A 377 7.05 5.23 22.90
C ALA A 377 5.64 5.13 22.28
N GLY A 378 5.50 4.50 21.11
CA GLY A 378 4.22 4.46 20.36
C GLY A 378 3.07 3.76 21.11
N GLY A 379 3.38 2.89 22.07
CA GLY A 379 2.41 2.25 22.95
C GLY A 379 2.32 2.85 24.36
N TYR A 380 2.95 3.99 24.61
CA TYR A 380 3.03 4.61 25.93
C TYR A 380 1.69 5.22 26.34
N SER A 381 1.26 4.93 27.57
CA SER A 381 0.08 5.51 28.22
C SER A 381 0.30 5.59 29.73
N ASP A 382 -0.54 6.35 30.43
CA ASP A 382 -0.47 6.43 31.90
C ASP A 382 -0.73 5.07 32.57
N GLN A 383 -1.54 4.21 31.95
CA GLN A 383 -1.86 2.88 32.46
C GLN A 383 -0.79 1.83 32.11
N ARG A 384 -0.08 2.03 30.99
CA ARG A 384 1.02 1.18 30.54
C ARG A 384 2.10 2.06 29.90
N PRO A 385 3.15 2.46 30.65
CA PRO A 385 4.24 3.29 30.14
C PRO A 385 5.20 2.45 29.28
N LEU A 386 4.67 1.90 28.19
CA LEU A 386 5.36 0.95 27.32
C LEU A 386 6.31 1.66 26.36
N TRP A 387 7.56 1.24 26.42
CA TRP A 387 8.56 1.46 25.39
C TRP A 387 8.83 0.13 24.67
N SER A 388 8.92 0.16 23.34
CA SER A 388 9.07 -1.05 22.53
C SER A 388 10.03 -0.89 21.37
N VAL A 389 10.76 -1.95 21.04
CA VAL A 389 11.49 -2.07 19.77
C VAL A 389 11.44 -3.50 19.25
N SER A 390 11.27 -3.65 17.94
CA SER A 390 11.45 -4.91 17.22
C SER A 390 12.79 -4.89 16.49
N THR A 391 13.69 -5.80 16.82
CA THR A 391 15.04 -5.90 16.24
C THR A 391 15.39 -7.36 15.92
N TYR A 392 16.55 -7.61 15.31
CA TYR A 392 17.02 -8.93 14.91
C TYR A 392 18.33 -9.27 15.61
N LEU A 393 18.37 -10.42 16.30
CA LEU A 393 19.58 -10.94 16.94
C LEU A 393 20.01 -12.25 16.30
N SER A 394 21.31 -12.49 16.21
CA SER A 394 21.86 -13.75 15.71
C SER A 394 21.31 -14.97 16.47
N ALA A 395 20.84 -15.96 15.72
CA ALA A 395 20.18 -17.15 16.24
C ALA A 395 21.13 -18.07 17.01
N GLY A 396 20.59 -18.80 17.99
CA GLY A 396 21.31 -19.87 18.71
C GLY A 396 22.37 -19.38 19.69
N MET A 397 22.35 -18.11 20.08
CA MET A 397 23.28 -17.54 21.06
C MET A 397 22.56 -17.13 22.34
N THR A 398 23.31 -17.02 23.44
CA THR A 398 22.83 -16.34 24.65
C THR A 398 23.37 -14.92 24.66
N VAL A 399 22.49 -13.94 24.80
CA VAL A 399 22.84 -12.52 24.90
C VAL A 399 22.54 -12.01 26.30
N TRP A 400 23.39 -11.12 26.79
CA TRP A 400 23.11 -10.29 27.96
C TRP A 400 22.73 -8.90 27.49
N TYR A 401 21.74 -8.28 28.14
CA TYR A 401 21.26 -6.96 27.78
C TYR A 401 20.79 -6.18 29.01
N THR A 402 20.67 -4.87 28.85
CA THR A 402 20.18 -3.95 29.85
C THR A 402 19.45 -2.78 29.17
N TYR A 403 18.46 -2.21 29.85
CA TYR A 403 17.83 -0.97 29.41
C TYR A 403 18.59 0.25 29.95
N VAL A 404 18.64 1.32 29.16
CA VAL A 404 19.33 2.57 29.50
C VAL A 404 18.40 3.74 29.25
N ARG A 405 18.37 4.69 30.17
CA ARG A 405 17.59 5.92 30.07
C ARG A 405 18.53 7.09 29.79
N GLU A 406 18.43 7.66 28.61
CA GLU A 406 19.11 8.90 28.26
C GLU A 406 18.32 10.08 28.84
N GLN A 407 18.99 10.84 29.70
CA GLN A 407 18.41 11.99 30.40
C GLN A 407 18.53 13.26 29.55
N ASN A 408 17.68 14.25 29.80
CA ASN A 408 17.76 15.54 29.13
C ASN A 408 18.90 16.43 29.69
N CYS A 409 19.14 17.58 29.05
CA CYS A 409 20.11 18.60 29.48
C CYS A 409 21.57 18.11 29.59
N GLY A 410 21.96 17.08 28.84
CA GLY A 410 23.32 16.52 28.88
C GLY A 410 23.65 15.80 30.19
N GLN A 411 22.65 15.46 30.99
CA GLN A 411 22.82 14.62 32.18
C GLN A 411 23.29 13.21 31.78
N SER A 412 24.03 12.56 32.67
CA SER A 412 24.53 11.22 32.41
C SER A 412 23.38 10.20 32.26
N PRO A 413 23.52 9.20 31.37
CA PRO A 413 22.53 8.15 31.21
C PRO A 413 22.41 7.29 32.47
N VAL A 414 21.21 6.78 32.72
CA VAL A 414 20.90 5.91 33.87
C VAL A 414 20.67 4.49 33.39
N TYR A 415 21.45 3.55 33.92
CA TYR A 415 21.32 2.12 33.62
C TYR A 415 20.35 1.47 34.61
N GLU A 416 19.60 0.46 34.15
CA GLU A 416 18.86 -0.38 35.08
C GLU A 416 19.83 -1.16 35.99
N SER A 417 19.35 -1.57 37.16
CA SER A 417 20.15 -2.24 38.19
C SER A 417 20.25 -3.75 37.99
N VAL A 418 19.68 -4.29 36.91
CA VAL A 418 19.66 -5.72 36.60
C VAL A 418 20.31 -5.97 35.25
N ASN A 419 21.15 -7.00 35.17
CA ASN A 419 21.61 -7.54 33.89
C ASN A 419 20.66 -8.67 33.48
N ARG A 420 20.05 -8.51 32.31
CA ARG A 420 19.09 -9.47 31.77
C ARG A 420 19.80 -10.43 30.83
N THR A 421 19.25 -11.64 30.73
CA THR A 421 19.74 -12.68 29.81
C THR A 421 18.62 -13.12 28.91
N LEU A 422 18.92 -13.27 27.63
CA LEU A 422 18.03 -13.80 26.60
C LEU A 422 18.75 -14.92 25.84
N VAL A 423 18.15 -16.10 25.81
CA VAL A 423 18.57 -17.19 24.91
C VAL A 423 17.85 -16.97 23.60
N VAL A 424 18.59 -16.60 22.56
CA VAL A 424 18.06 -16.46 21.20
C VAL A 424 17.92 -17.87 20.63
N PRO A 425 16.72 -18.27 20.18
CA PRO A 425 16.49 -19.64 19.74
C PRO A 425 17.23 -19.94 18.43
N ALA A 426 17.30 -21.23 18.07
CA ALA A 426 17.99 -21.66 16.85
C ALA A 426 17.31 -21.12 15.59
N CYS A 427 18.05 -21.13 14.48
CA CYS A 427 17.56 -20.65 13.19
C CYS A 427 16.22 -21.31 12.79
N GLY A 428 15.31 -20.52 12.20
CA GLY A 428 13.97 -20.99 11.80
C GLY A 428 12.94 -21.00 12.92
N SER A 429 13.30 -20.54 14.12
CA SER A 429 12.35 -20.36 15.22
C SER A 429 11.45 -19.13 15.01
N ALA A 430 10.28 -19.13 15.64
CA ALA A 430 9.36 -17.98 15.64
C ALA A 430 9.97 -16.76 16.35
N MET A 431 9.36 -15.58 16.13
CA MET A 431 9.74 -14.36 16.84
C MET A 431 9.62 -14.54 18.37
N VAL A 432 10.47 -13.86 19.13
CA VAL A 432 10.45 -13.88 20.60
C VAL A 432 10.06 -12.50 21.10
N THR A 433 9.10 -12.44 22.03
CA THR A 433 8.74 -11.19 22.73
C THR A 433 9.24 -11.25 24.17
N ARG A 434 9.88 -10.16 24.63
CA ARG A 434 10.30 -9.95 26.00
C ARG A 434 9.46 -8.85 26.61
N GLU A 435 8.81 -9.17 27.73
CA GLU A 435 8.02 -8.23 28.51
C GLU A 435 8.73 -7.97 29.83
N ASP A 436 9.31 -6.79 29.95
CA ASP A 436 10.13 -6.36 31.07
C ASP A 436 9.50 -5.15 31.78
N ALA A 437 9.97 -4.88 32.99
CA ALA A 437 9.70 -3.65 33.72
C ALA A 437 11.01 -3.02 34.15
N TRP A 438 11.10 -1.68 34.11
CA TRP A 438 12.27 -0.95 34.55
C TRP A 438 12.58 -1.26 36.02
N VAL A 439 13.83 -1.64 36.30
CA VAL A 439 14.31 -1.90 37.66
C VAL A 439 15.54 -1.05 37.91
N GLY A 440 15.40 0.08 38.59
CA GLY A 440 16.53 0.93 38.93
C GLY A 440 16.12 2.37 39.17
N PRO A 441 17.09 3.24 39.47
CA PRO A 441 16.84 4.68 39.58
C PRO A 441 16.27 5.22 38.25
N VAL A 442 15.40 6.23 38.34
CA VAL A 442 14.70 6.79 37.17
C VAL A 442 15.30 8.11 36.67
N GLY A 443 16.27 8.66 37.40
CA GLY A 443 16.82 9.99 37.12
C GLY A 443 15.86 11.12 37.51
N THR A 444 16.18 12.33 37.10
CA THR A 444 15.39 13.55 37.33
C THR A 444 15.40 14.43 36.11
N SER A 445 14.25 15.03 35.77
CA SER A 445 14.18 16.01 34.69
C SER A 445 15.07 17.21 34.96
N GLY A 446 15.90 17.56 33.98
CA GLY A 446 16.65 18.81 33.95
C GLY A 446 15.73 20.01 33.70
N GLY A 447 16.18 21.19 34.13
CA GLY A 447 15.44 22.45 34.00
C GLY A 447 15.80 23.27 32.76
N CYS A 448 16.30 22.61 31.72
CA CYS A 448 16.33 23.12 30.35
C CYS A 448 15.18 22.45 29.56
#